data_AF-A0A1H8U5T5-F1
#
_entry.id   AF-A0A1H8U5T5-F1
#
_cell.length_a   1.000
_cell.length_b   1.000
_cell.length_c   1.000
_cell.angle_alpha   90.00
_cell.angle_beta   90.00
_cell.angle_gamma   90.00
#
_symmetry.space_group_name_H-M   'P 1'
#
loop_
_entity.id
_entity.type
_entity.pdbx_description
1 polymer ?
#
loop_
_entity_poly.entity_id
_entity_poly.type
_entity_poly.pdbx_seq_one_letter_code
_entity_poly.pdbx_strand_id
1 'polypeptide(L)'
;MSIKTITIIIITILLTAALAQNTDNVTFAFLFMSFRVSKLAIMITMTLVGFVLGFMVGRPKKAKYDIEGYHDNIHQKEDKNTLSDEDRDYIN
;
A
#
# COMPACT_ATOMS: atom_id res chain seq x y z
N MET A 1 7.32 -20.42 36.52
CA MET A 1 7.00 -19.63 35.30
C MET A 1 7.99 -20.00 34.21
N SER A 2 7.55 -20.12 32.96
CA SER A 2 8.50 -20.32 31.86
C SER A 2 9.30 -19.04 31.62
N ILE A 3 10.53 -19.15 31.09
CA ILE A 3 11.36 -17.99 30.71
C ILE A 3 10.56 -17.04 29.79
N LYS A 4 9.76 -17.61 28.87
CA LYS A 4 8.89 -16.85 27.97
C LYS A 4 7.90 -15.96 28.73
N THR A 5 7.28 -16.50 29.79
CA THR A 5 6.32 -15.75 30.61
C THR A 5 6.99 -14.60 31.35
N ILE A 6 8.18 -14.83 31.92
CA ILE A 6 8.94 -13.78 32.63
C ILE A 6 9.36 -12.68 31.64
N THR A 7 9.87 -13.05 30.47
CA THR A 7 10.23 -12.10 29.42
C THR A 7 9.04 -11.25 28.99
N ILE A 8 7.87 -11.86 28.75
CA ILE A 8 6.66 -11.12 28.36
C ILE A 8 6.24 -10.13 29.45
N ILE A 9 6.32 -10.51 30.72
CA ILE A 9 5.96 -9.64 31.85
C ILE A 9 6.92 -8.45 31.94
N ILE A 10 8.23 -8.68 31.84
CA ILE A 10 9.23 -7.62 31.87
C ILE A 10 8.99 -6.63 30.72
N ILE A 11 8.78 -7.14 29.50
CA ILE A 11 8.49 -6.30 28.33
C ILE A 11 7.21 -5.48 28.57
N THR A 12 6.15 -6.11 29.09
CA THR A 12 4.88 -5.42 29.38
C THR A 12 5.05 -4.29 30.39
N ILE A 13 5.80 -4.52 31.46
CA ILE A 13 6.08 -3.50 32.49
C ILE A 13 6.88 -2.35 31.89
N LEU A 14 7.94 -2.65 31.12
CA LEU A 14 8.76 -1.64 30.47
C LEU A 14 7.95 -0.80 29.46
N LEU A 15 7.13 -1.46 28.65
CA LEU A 15 6.23 -0.80 27.70
C LEU A 15 5.26 0.13 28.43
N THR A 16 4.64 -0.36 29.50
CA THR A 16 3.69 0.43 30.31
C THR A 16 4.38 1.65 30.93
N ALA A 17 5.59 1.48 31.47
CA ALA A 17 6.38 2.58 32.02
C ALA A 17 6.75 3.62 30.96
N ALA A 18 7.18 3.17 29.77
CA ALA A 18 7.49 4.06 28.66
C ALA A 18 6.27 4.86 28.20
N LEU A 19 5.09 4.23 28.15
CA LEU A 19 3.83 4.91 27.85
C LEU A 19 3.48 5.94 28.94
N ALA A 20 3.55 5.57 30.21
CA ALA A 20 3.27 6.48 31.31
C ALA A 20 4.18 7.72 31.28
N GLN A 21 5.48 7.54 31.03
CA GLN A 21 6.45 8.64 30.92
C GLN A 21 6.20 9.59 29.74
N ASN A 22 5.55 9.12 28.68
CA ASN A 22 5.25 9.94 27.49
C ASN A 22 3.80 10.47 27.47
N THR A 23 3.05 10.26 28.54
CA THR A 23 1.67 10.75 28.67
C THR A 23 1.60 12.25 28.98
N ASP A 24 2.74 12.90 29.24
CA ASP A 24 2.82 14.35 29.46
C ASP A 24 2.10 15.16 28.38
N ASN A 25 1.38 16.18 28.83
CA ASN A 25 0.66 17.08 27.94
C ASN A 25 1.60 18.04 27.22
N VAL A 26 1.43 18.15 25.92
CA VAL A 26 2.03 19.19 25.07
C VAL A 26 0.92 20.12 24.59
N THR A 27 1.23 21.40 24.47
CA THR A 27 0.35 22.36 23.81
C THR A 27 0.44 22.12 22.31
N PHE A 28 -0.66 21.70 21.71
CA PHE A 28 -0.78 21.51 20.27
C PHE A 28 -1.62 22.64 19.68
N ALA A 29 -1.05 23.35 18.72
CA ALA A 29 -1.74 24.39 17.97
C ALA A 29 -2.18 23.81 16.61
N PHE A 30 -3.46 23.94 16.30
CA PHE A 30 -4.02 23.53 15.01
C PHE A 30 -4.88 24.64 14.44
N LEU A 31 -4.48 25.14 13.26
CA LEU A 31 -5.11 26.27 12.59
C LEU A 31 -5.21 27.49 13.53
N PHE A 32 -6.38 27.73 14.12
CA PHE A 32 -6.68 28.88 14.99
C PHE A 32 -6.95 28.48 16.45
N MET A 33 -6.74 27.22 16.82
CA MET A 33 -7.04 26.70 18.16
C MET A 33 -5.79 26.08 18.80
N SER A 34 -5.64 26.25 20.12
CA SER A 34 -4.63 25.58 20.93
C SER A 34 -5.28 24.69 21.97
N PHE A 35 -4.85 23.44 22.06
CA PHE A 35 -5.36 22.48 23.04
C PHE A 35 -4.21 21.66 23.64
N ARG A 36 -4.43 21.15 24.86
CA ARG A 36 -3.46 20.29 25.55
C ARG A 36 -3.77 18.83 25.28
N VAL A 37 -2.78 18.11 24.76
CA VAL A 37 -2.91 16.69 24.41
C VAL A 37 -1.67 15.96 24.87
N SER A 38 -1.78 14.70 25.25
CA SER A 38 -0.61 13.88 25.55
C SER A 38 0.29 13.73 24.31
N LYS A 39 1.62 13.75 24.51
CA LYS A 39 2.59 13.54 23.43
C LYS A 39 2.33 12.21 22.70
N LEU A 40 2.00 11.16 23.44
CA LEU A 40 1.61 9.86 22.88
C LEU A 40 0.45 9.94 21.88
N ALA A 41 -0.64 10.64 22.23
CA ALA A 41 -1.80 10.72 21.36
C ALA A 41 -1.46 11.43 20.05
N ILE A 42 -0.67 12.51 20.10
CA ILE A 42 -0.19 13.19 18.88
C ILE A 42 0.66 12.26 18.01
N MET A 43 1.60 11.51 18.60
CA MET A 43 2.44 10.57 17.84
C MET A 43 1.62 9.48 17.15
N ILE A 44 0.64 8.89 17.84
CA ILE A 44 -0.24 7.87 17.26
C ILE A 44 -1.08 8.47 16.13
N THR A 45 -1.71 9.62 16.35
CA THR A 45 -2.53 10.27 15.32
C THR A 45 -1.71 10.63 14.09
N MET A 46 -0.52 11.21 14.25
CA MET A 46 0.36 11.54 13.12
C MET A 46 0.84 10.30 12.38
N THR A 47 1.17 9.22 13.10
CA THR A 47 1.54 7.94 12.48
C THR A 47 0.41 7.36 11.65
N LEU A 48 -0.82 7.38 12.16
CA LEU A 48 -2.00 6.90 11.43
C LEU A 48 -2.30 7.75 10.20
N VAL A 49 -2.24 9.07 10.33
CA VAL A 49 -2.43 10.00 9.19
C VAL A 49 -1.37 9.75 8.12
N GLY A 50 -0.10 9.66 8.51
CA GLY A 50 1.00 9.34 7.60
C GLY A 50 0.84 7.98 6.93
N PHE A 51 0.42 6.96 7.67
CA PHE A 51 0.14 5.63 7.11
C PHE A 51 -0.99 5.65 6.09
N VAL A 52 -2.11 6.32 6.38
CA VAL A 52 -3.25 6.42 5.45
C VAL A 52 -2.87 7.17 4.18
N LEU A 53 -2.17 8.31 4.31
CA LEU A 53 -1.68 9.07 3.16
C LEU A 53 -0.68 8.25 2.33
N GLY A 54 0.28 7.60 3.00
CA GLY A 54 1.25 6.72 2.36
C GLY A 54 0.59 5.55 1.65
N PHE A 55 -0.44 4.94 2.25
CA PHE A 55 -1.22 3.87 1.63
C PHE A 55 -1.99 4.36 0.40
N MET A 56 -2.60 5.56 0.47
CA MET A 56 -3.34 6.14 -0.64
C MET A 56 -2.42 6.48 -1.83
N VAL A 57 -1.25 7.05 -1.56
CA VAL A 57 -0.24 7.40 -2.58
C VAL A 57 0.46 6.17 -3.11
N GLY A 58 0.81 5.24 -2.23
CA GLY A 58 1.56 4.03 -2.55
C GLY A 58 0.74 2.92 -3.18
N ARG A 59 -0.60 3.06 -3.26
CA ARG A 59 -1.46 2.05 -3.90
C ARG A 59 -1.11 1.98 -5.38
N PRO A 60 -0.52 0.87 -5.86
CA PRO A 60 -0.20 0.73 -7.28
C PRO A 60 -1.51 0.79 -8.06
N LYS A 61 -1.61 1.73 -9.01
CA LYS A 61 -2.70 1.73 -9.98
C LYS A 61 -2.59 0.41 -10.73
N LYS A 62 -3.67 -0.39 -10.73
CA LYS A 62 -3.72 -1.59 -11.58
C LYS A 62 -3.30 -1.16 -12.98
N ALA A 63 -2.30 -1.82 -13.55
CA ALA A 63 -1.98 -1.64 -14.95
C ALA A 63 -3.28 -1.84 -15.71
N LYS A 64 -3.79 -0.78 -16.36
CA LYS A 64 -4.85 -0.94 -17.34
C LYS A 64 -4.19 -1.71 -18.47
N TYR A 65 -4.36 -3.02 -18.50
CA TYR A 65 -4.12 -3.76 -19.72
C TYR A 65 -5.13 -3.21 -20.71
N ASP A 66 -4.62 -2.55 -21.74
CA ASP A 66 -5.42 -2.07 -22.85
C ASP A 66 -5.83 -3.28 -23.69
N ILE A 67 -6.89 -3.97 -23.23
CA ILE A 67 -7.41 -5.16 -23.91
C ILE A 67 -8.07 -4.75 -25.24
N GLU A 68 -8.63 -3.54 -25.34
CA GLU A 68 -9.17 -3.01 -26.60
C GLU A 68 -8.07 -2.76 -27.62
N GLY A 69 -6.97 -2.11 -27.22
CA GLY A 69 -5.79 -1.94 -28.08
C GLY A 69 -5.13 -3.26 -28.48
N TYR A 70 -5.17 -4.28 -27.62
CA TYR A 70 -4.65 -5.61 -27.98
C TYR A 70 -5.52 -6.29 -29.05
N HIS A 71 -6.85 -6.21 -28.95
CA HIS A 71 -7.77 -6.79 -29.94
C HIS A 71 -7.70 -6.12 -31.32
N ASP A 72 -7.47 -4.80 -31.38
CA ASP A 72 -7.38 -4.08 -32.66
C ASP A 72 -6.13 -4.48 -33.48
N ASN A 73 -5.05 -4.90 -32.80
CA ASN A 73 -3.84 -5.43 -33.44
C ASN A 73 -4.02 -6.85 -34.00
N ILE A 74 -4.98 -7.63 -33.49
CA ILE A 74 -5.24 -9.01 -33.97
C ILE A 74 -6.20 -9.00 -35.18
N HIS A 75 -6.97 -7.92 -35.36
CA HIS A 75 -7.93 -7.78 -36.46
C HIS A 75 -7.43 -6.87 -37.60
N GLN A 76 -6.14 -6.47 -37.58
CA GLN A 76 -5.52 -5.76 -38.69
C GLN A 76 -5.34 -6.73 -39.87
N LYS A 77 -6.41 -6.86 -40.68
CA LYS A 77 -6.48 -7.51 -42.00
C LYS A 77 -5.47 -8.65 -42.17
N GLU A 78 -5.87 -9.86 -41.76
CA GLU A 78 -5.29 -11.08 -42.30
C GLU A 78 -5.26 -10.96 -43.83
N ASP A 79 -4.05 -10.79 -44.38
CA ASP A 79 -3.81 -11.10 -45.78
C ASP A 79 -4.32 -12.51 -46.00
N LYS A 80 -5.34 -12.68 -46.85
CA LYS A 80 -5.99 -13.98 -47.16
C LYS A 80 -5.06 -14.97 -47.85
N ASN A 81 -3.75 -14.72 -47.82
CA ASN A 81 -2.74 -15.47 -48.53
C ASN A 81 -1.76 -16.08 -47.53
N THR A 82 -2.30 -16.96 -46.68
CA THR A 82 -1.55 -17.73 -45.68
C THR A 82 -0.92 -19.00 -46.26
N LEU A 83 -1.13 -19.28 -47.56
CA LEU A 83 -0.52 -20.43 -48.23
C LEU A 83 0.88 -20.09 -48.74
N SER A 84 1.83 -20.96 -48.41
CA SER A 84 3.15 -21.06 -49.02
C SER A 84 3.01 -21.19 -50.53
N ASP A 85 3.98 -20.66 -51.29
CA ASP A 85 4.00 -20.80 -52.75
C ASP A 85 4.00 -22.27 -53.18
N GLU A 86 4.60 -23.15 -52.36
CA GLU A 86 4.60 -24.60 -52.56
C GLU A 86 3.20 -25.22 -52.42
N ASP A 87 2.37 -24.74 -51.50
CA ASP A 87 1.01 -25.27 -51.25
C ASP A 87 0.03 -24.85 -52.36
N ARG A 88 0.32 -23.78 -53.09
CA ARG A 88 -0.54 -23.28 -54.17
C ARG A 88 -0.51 -24.16 -55.41
N ASP A 89 0.65 -24.76 -55.70
CA ASP A 89 0.83 -25.67 -56.83
C ASP A 89 0.04 -27.00 -56.66
N TYR A 90 -0.38 -27.34 -55.44
CA TYR A 90 -1.18 -28.54 -55.17
C TYR A 90 -2.70 -28.35 -55.37
N ILE A 91 -3.19 -27.10 -55.43
CA ILE A 91 -4.62 -26.80 -55.53
C ILE A 91 -5.06 -26.58 -57.00
N ASN A 92 -4.12 -26.39 -57.92
CA ASN A 92 -4.36 -26.17 -59.35
C ASN A 92 -4.14 -27.44 -60.18
#